data_AF-A0A060TDC4-F1
#
_entry.id   AF-A0A060TDC4-F1
#
_cell.length_a   1.000
_cell.length_b   1.000
_cell.length_c   1.000
_cell.angle_alpha   90.00
_cell.angle_beta   90.00
_cell.angle_gamma   90.00
#
_symmetry.space_group_name_H-M   'P 1'
#
loop_
_entity.id
_entity.type
_entity.pdbx_description
1 polymer ?
#
loop_
_entity_poly.entity_id
_entity_poly.type
_entity_poly.pdbx_seq_one_letter_code
_entity_poly.pdbx_strand_id
1 'polypeptide(L)'
;MFGQLLAALKRPVATTSSSPLQAVFVRGMKTHQGAAKRWRLKANGQFKRKKCGRLHGNVGWSRSSVLQKLNGTTVAKGHGNGNQIKKLERMMPHAK
;
A
#
# COMPACT_ATOMS: atom_id res chain seq x y z
N MET A 1 -57.62 -7.58 -51.26
CA MET A 1 -57.20 -7.33 -49.87
C MET A 1 -55.75 -7.76 -49.71
N PHE A 2 -54.86 -6.76 -49.71
CA PHE A 2 -53.52 -6.72 -49.14
C PHE A 2 -52.58 -7.93 -49.27
N GLY A 3 -51.64 -7.81 -50.22
CA GLY A 3 -50.32 -8.41 -50.09
C GLY A 3 -49.50 -7.68 -49.02
N GLN A 4 -48.68 -8.41 -48.28
CA GLN A 4 -47.63 -7.82 -47.46
C GLN A 4 -46.30 -8.52 -47.72
N LEU A 5 -45.39 -7.72 -48.26
CA LEU A 5 -43.98 -7.99 -48.45
C LEU A 5 -43.31 -8.26 -47.09
N LEU A 6 -42.56 -9.36 -47.00
CA LEU A 6 -41.59 -9.59 -45.92
C LEU A 6 -40.40 -8.65 -46.15
N ALA A 7 -40.35 -7.54 -45.40
CA ALA A 7 -39.18 -6.67 -45.37
C ALA A 7 -38.05 -7.34 -44.57
N ALA A 8 -36.94 -7.64 -45.23
CA ALA A 8 -35.72 -8.13 -44.58
C ALA A 8 -35.08 -6.99 -43.74
N LEU A 9 -35.13 -7.10 -42.42
CA LEU A 9 -34.39 -6.22 -41.50
C LEU A 9 -32.88 -6.41 -41.68
N LYS A 10 -32.25 -5.57 -42.49
CA LYS A 10 -30.79 -5.35 -42.44
C LYS A 10 -30.49 -4.48 -41.22
N ARG A 11 -30.11 -5.09 -40.10
CA ARG A 11 -29.66 -4.35 -38.92
C ARG A 11 -28.27 -3.76 -39.20
N PRO A 12 -28.03 -2.46 -39.01
CA PRO A 12 -26.69 -1.91 -39.10
C PRO A 12 -25.86 -2.45 -37.92
N VAL A 13 -24.83 -3.24 -38.21
CA VAL A 13 -23.81 -3.56 -37.21
C VAL A 13 -22.98 -2.30 -37.02
N ALA A 14 -23.16 -1.62 -35.88
CA ALA A 14 -22.35 -0.48 -35.54
C ALA A 14 -20.95 -1.00 -35.19
N THR A 15 -20.01 -0.89 -36.11
CA THR A 15 -18.59 -1.17 -35.87
C THR A 15 -18.04 -0.03 -35.01
N THR A 16 -18.24 -0.11 -33.70
CA THR A 16 -17.53 0.76 -32.76
C THR A 16 -16.06 0.33 -32.78
N SER A 17 -15.24 1.06 -33.55
CA SER A 17 -13.79 0.99 -33.43
C SER A 17 -13.42 1.53 -32.05
N SER A 18 -13.50 0.66 -31.04
CA SER A 18 -12.91 0.94 -29.74
C SER A 18 -11.40 0.93 -29.95
N SER A 19 -10.82 2.10 -30.18
CA SER A 19 -9.40 2.30 -30.03
C SER A 19 -9.06 1.79 -28.63
N PRO A 20 -8.25 0.73 -28.47
CA PRO A 20 -7.81 0.37 -27.14
C PRO A 20 -7.01 1.58 -26.65
N LEU A 21 -7.53 2.27 -25.64
CA LEU A 21 -6.73 3.20 -24.85
C LEU A 21 -5.53 2.37 -24.41
N GLN A 22 -4.39 2.58 -25.07
CA GLN A 22 -3.13 2.02 -24.64
C GLN A 22 -2.86 2.71 -23.31
N ALA A 23 -3.32 2.09 -22.22
CA ALA A 23 -2.95 2.47 -20.88
C ALA A 23 -1.44 2.32 -20.86
N VAL A 24 -0.74 3.44 -21.04
CA VAL A 24 0.71 3.51 -20.88
C VAL A 24 0.93 3.17 -19.42
N PHE A 25 1.25 1.90 -19.15
CA PHE A 25 1.69 1.45 -17.85
C PHE A 25 3.06 2.07 -17.60
N VAL A 26 3.06 3.32 -17.16
CA VAL A 26 4.26 3.95 -16.60
C VAL A 26 4.64 3.08 -15.42
N ARG A 27 5.81 2.42 -15.51
CA ARG A 27 6.32 1.55 -14.45
C ARG A 27 6.73 2.42 -13.25
N GLY A 28 5.76 2.82 -12.45
CA GLY A 28 5.97 3.52 -11.18
C GLY A 28 6.56 2.60 -10.12
N MET A 29 7.32 3.17 -9.19
CA MET A 29 7.85 2.42 -8.06
C MET A 29 6.71 1.94 -7.16
N LYS A 30 6.72 0.64 -6.86
CA LYS A 30 5.74 0.02 -5.96
C LYS A 30 6.15 0.25 -4.50
N THR A 31 5.15 0.33 -3.64
CA THR A 31 5.37 0.34 -2.18
C THR A 31 5.92 -1.01 -1.73
N HIS A 32 7.02 -0.99 -0.97
CA HIS A 32 7.61 -2.17 -0.37
C HIS A 32 6.72 -2.73 0.74
N GLN A 33 6.04 -3.84 0.45
CA GLN A 33 5.01 -4.42 1.32
C GLN A 33 5.56 -4.88 2.68
N GLY A 34 6.80 -5.36 2.72
CA GLY A 34 7.44 -5.76 3.98
C GLY A 34 7.68 -4.58 4.93
N ALA A 35 7.92 -3.39 4.39
CA ALA A 35 8.06 -2.17 5.17
C ALA A 35 6.68 -1.66 5.61
N ALA A 36 5.70 -1.63 4.69
CA ALA A 36 4.34 -1.18 4.97
C ALA A 36 3.62 -2.00 6.06
N LYS A 37 3.93 -3.29 6.19
CA LYS A 37 3.41 -4.14 7.28
C LYS A 37 3.97 -3.78 8.65
N ARG A 38 5.19 -3.23 8.71
CA ARG A 38 5.94 -2.98 9.96
C ARG A 38 5.88 -1.52 10.39
N TRP A 39 5.88 -0.61 9.43
CA TRP A 39 5.89 0.83 9.62
C TRP A 39 4.58 1.44 9.15
N ARG A 40 4.07 2.39 9.93
CA ARG A 40 2.87 3.16 9.59
C ARG A 40 3.14 4.65 9.70
N LEU A 41 2.60 5.43 8.77
CA LEU A 41 2.62 6.88 8.86
C LEU A 41 1.62 7.34 9.93
N LYS A 42 2.01 8.31 10.75
CA LYS A 42 1.12 9.07 11.64
C LYS A 42 0.63 10.32 10.92
N ALA A 43 -0.48 10.91 11.39
CA ALA A 43 -1.01 12.17 10.86
C ALA A 43 0.02 13.32 10.83
N ASN A 44 0.99 13.32 11.76
CA ASN A 44 2.08 14.30 11.80
C ASN A 44 3.24 14.02 10.83
N GLY A 45 3.07 13.12 9.85
CA GLY A 45 4.09 12.77 8.86
C GLY A 45 5.23 11.89 9.37
N GLN A 46 5.18 11.39 10.62
CA GLN A 46 6.22 10.53 11.17
C GLN A 46 5.89 9.05 11.03
N PHE A 47 6.90 8.23 10.73
CA PHE A 47 6.74 6.77 10.71
C PHE A 47 6.86 6.18 12.12
N LYS A 48 5.94 5.28 12.48
CA LYS A 48 5.94 4.51 13.74
C LYS A 48 5.97 3.00 13.48
N ARG A 49 6.56 2.25 14.42
CA ARG A 49 6.50 0.77 14.48
C ARG A 49 6.33 0.27 15.91
N LYS A 50 5.95 -0.99 16.10
CA LYS A 50 6.01 -1.65 17.43
C LYS A 50 7.47 -1.90 17.85
N LYS A 51 7.73 -1.81 19.16
CA LYS A 51 9.02 -2.17 19.75
C LYS A 51 9.24 -3.69 19.66
N CYS A 52 10.49 -4.10 19.54
CA CYS A 52 10.90 -5.51 19.47
C CYS A 52 11.11 -6.11 20.86
N GLY A 53 11.23 -7.45 20.95
CA GLY A 53 11.62 -8.15 22.18
C GLY A 53 10.50 -8.40 23.19
N ARG A 54 9.22 -8.22 22.81
CA ARG A 54 8.09 -8.42 23.74
C ARG A 54 7.38 -9.77 23.61
N LEU A 55 7.59 -10.51 22.51
CA LEU A 55 6.77 -11.69 22.19
C LEU A 55 7.21 -12.98 22.90
N HIS A 56 8.51 -13.25 22.99
CA HIS A 56 9.06 -14.51 23.55
C HIS A 56 10.28 -14.23 24.43
N GLY A 57 10.70 -15.21 25.24
CA GLY A 57 11.94 -15.11 26.04
C GLY A 57 11.88 -14.16 27.22
N ASN A 58 10.68 -13.87 27.73
CA ASN A 58 10.48 -12.88 28.81
C ASN A 58 10.44 -13.50 30.22
N VAL A 59 10.69 -14.81 30.36
CA VAL A 59 10.64 -15.49 31.65
C VAL A 59 11.77 -14.96 32.54
N GLY A 60 11.45 -14.60 33.77
CA GLY A 60 12.40 -13.99 34.72
C GLY A 60 12.67 -12.50 34.50
N TRP A 61 12.10 -11.87 33.47
CA TRP A 61 12.25 -10.42 33.28
C TRP A 61 11.27 -9.66 34.17
N SER A 62 11.75 -8.57 34.76
CA SER A 62 10.91 -7.71 35.58
C SER A 62 9.79 -7.10 34.74
N ARG A 63 8.55 -7.24 35.23
CA ARG A 63 7.37 -6.68 34.55
C ARG A 63 7.45 -5.16 34.49
N SER A 64 7.78 -4.52 35.61
CA SER A 64 7.70 -3.07 35.78
C SER A 64 8.88 -2.31 35.16
N SER A 65 10.12 -2.83 35.25
CA SER A 65 11.29 -2.08 34.79
C SER A 65 11.80 -2.47 33.40
N VAL A 66 11.57 -3.71 32.93
CA VAL A 66 12.02 -4.17 31.61
C VAL A 66 10.85 -4.29 30.62
N LEU A 67 9.82 -5.10 30.94
CA LEU A 67 8.75 -5.37 29.98
C LEU A 67 7.91 -4.13 29.65
N GLN A 68 7.68 -3.22 30.61
CA GLN A 68 7.00 -1.96 30.32
C GLN A 68 7.74 -1.09 29.31
N LYS A 69 9.08 -1.09 29.31
CA LYS A 69 9.87 -0.31 28.33
C LYS A 69 9.72 -0.84 26.91
N LEU A 70 9.45 -2.14 26.76
CA LEU A 70 9.26 -2.82 25.48
C LEU A 70 7.80 -2.78 25.00
N ASN A 71 6.87 -2.34 25.84
CA ASN A 71 5.50 -2.10 25.43
C ASN A 71 5.41 -0.84 24.54
N GLY A 72 4.46 -0.87 23.60
CA GLY A 72 4.10 0.27 22.75
C GLY A 72 4.90 0.40 21.44
N THR A 73 4.93 1.63 20.93
CA THR A 73 5.52 1.97 19.63
C THR A 73 6.76 2.84 19.75
N THR A 74 7.61 2.80 18.74
CA THR A 74 8.76 3.70 18.57
C THR A 74 8.67 4.42 17.24
N VAL A 75 9.24 5.63 17.18
CA VAL A 75 9.25 6.51 16.01
C VAL A 75 10.54 6.26 15.21
N ALA A 76 10.47 6.41 13.88
CA ALA A 76 11.64 6.33 13.03
C ALA A 76 12.66 7.42 13.37
N LYS A 77 13.94 7.04 13.45
CA LYS A 77 15.03 8.00 13.72
C LYS A 77 15.49 8.66 12.42
N GLY A 78 15.57 9.99 12.41
CA GLY A 78 16.07 10.79 11.28
C GLY A 78 17.57 11.08 11.32
N HIS A 79 18.25 10.72 12.40
CA HIS A 79 19.69 10.92 12.62
C HIS A 79 20.31 9.67 13.24
N GLY A 80 21.63 9.52 13.13
CA GLY A 80 22.35 8.35 13.62
C GLY A 80 22.01 7.08 12.84
N ASN A 81 21.99 5.93 13.52
CA ASN A 81 22.04 4.60 12.92
C ASN A 81 21.01 4.38 11.79
N GLY A 82 21.47 4.55 10.55
CA GLY A 82 20.80 4.17 9.30
C GLY A 82 19.82 5.18 8.67
N ASN A 83 19.63 6.39 9.23
CA ASN A 83 18.71 7.43 8.75
C ASN A 83 17.37 6.86 8.22
N GLN A 84 16.61 6.25 9.13
CA GLN A 84 15.47 5.39 8.82
C GLN A 84 14.38 6.12 8.03
N ILE A 85 14.18 7.41 8.31
CA ILE A 85 13.19 8.24 7.63
C ILE A 85 13.47 8.28 6.13
N LYS A 86 14.69 8.66 5.72
CA LYS A 86 15.07 8.73 4.30
C LYS A 86 14.91 7.39 3.58
N LYS A 87 15.20 6.28 4.26
CA LYS A 87 15.01 4.93 3.68
C LYS A 87 13.53 4.58 3.53
N LEU A 88 12.71 4.91 4.54
CA LEU A 88 11.27 4.63 4.51
C LEU A 88 10.56 5.44 3.43
N GLU A 89 10.92 6.71 3.25
CA GLU A 89 10.39 7.55 2.17
C GLU A 89 10.70 6.98 0.78
N ARG A 90 11.91 6.43 0.59
CA ARG A 90 12.29 5.74 -0.66
C ARG A 90 11.54 4.42 -0.87
N MET A 91 11.35 3.64 0.19
CA MET A 91 10.70 2.32 0.11
C MET A 91 9.18 2.39 -0.01
N MET A 92 8.57 3.47 0.47
CA MET A 92 7.12 3.63 0.54
C MET A 92 6.69 4.98 -0.07
N PRO A 93 6.83 5.13 -1.40
CA PRO A 93 6.56 6.40 -2.08
C PRO A 93 5.09 6.85 -1.97
N HIS A 94 4.15 5.91 -1.82
CA HIS A 94 2.70 6.17 -1.77
C HIS A 94 2.13 6.15 -0.35
N ALA A 95 2.96 6.39 0.66
CA ALA A 95 2.52 6.33 2.06
C ALA A 95 2.02 7.66 2.62
N LYS A 96 2.28 8.77 1.93
CA LYS A 96 1.82 10.12 2.27
C LYS A 96 0.45 10.39 1.70
#